data_AF-A0A1B3E3P4-F1
#
_entry.id   AF-A0A1B3E3P4-F1
#
_cell.length_a   1.000
_cell.length_b   1.000
_cell.length_c   1.000
_cell.angle_alpha   90.00
_cell.angle_beta   90.00
_cell.angle_gamma   90.00
#
_symmetry.space_group_name_H-M   'P 1'
#
loop_
_entity.id
_entity.type
_entity.pdbx_description
1 polymer ?
#
loop_
_entity_poly.entity_id
_entity_poly.type
_entity_poly.pdbx_seq_one_letter_code
_entity_poly.pdbx_strand_id
1 'polypeptide(L)'
;MPYNKNSIIAAAMLAAGVLSCAHAGESAVQAHCEEKWSGDAMRAYCLEEQREAAEAVAGYSGPMRSLCESEWRTDFHMVLFCIREQQRLAQAAAPVQPANNAAN
;
A
#
# COMPACT_ATOMS: atom_id res chain seq x y z
N MET A 1 13.44 -44.37 -44.92
CA MET A 1 12.05 -43.86 -45.08
C MET A 1 11.11 -45.03 -44.82
N PRO A 2 9.95 -44.88 -44.15
CA PRO A 2 9.11 -43.68 -44.10
C PRO A 2 8.86 -43.07 -42.71
N TYR A 3 8.34 -41.86 -42.81
CA TYR A 3 8.01 -40.85 -41.83
C TYR A 3 6.49 -40.85 -41.57
N ASN A 4 6.06 -40.04 -40.59
CA ASN A 4 4.69 -39.58 -40.25
C ASN A 4 4.01 -40.31 -39.06
N LYS A 5 3.31 -39.63 -38.14
CA LYS A 5 2.66 -38.31 -38.20
C LYS A 5 2.34 -37.79 -36.78
N ASN A 6 2.63 -36.51 -36.57
CA ASN A 6 2.07 -35.50 -35.65
C ASN A 6 1.24 -35.93 -34.43
N SER A 7 1.58 -35.34 -33.28
CA SER A 7 0.62 -34.52 -32.53
C SER A 7 1.32 -33.40 -31.76
N ILE A 8 0.92 -32.17 -32.09
CA ILE A 8 1.31 -30.91 -31.46
C ILE A 8 0.46 -30.75 -30.20
N ILE A 9 1.07 -30.75 -29.00
CA ILE A 9 0.46 -30.37 -27.71
C ILE A 9 1.64 -29.92 -26.82
N ALA A 10 1.72 -28.77 -26.17
CA ALA A 10 0.88 -27.60 -26.04
C ALA A 10 1.81 -26.41 -25.75
N ALA A 11 1.49 -25.24 -26.30
CA ALA A 11 1.95 -23.97 -25.78
C ALA A 11 1.15 -23.66 -24.51
N ALA A 12 1.81 -23.58 -23.35
CA ALA A 12 1.33 -22.85 -22.18
C ALA A 12 2.44 -22.74 -21.12
N MET A 13 3.44 -21.89 -21.34
CA MET A 13 4.19 -21.30 -20.22
C MET A 13 3.56 -19.95 -19.95
N LEU A 14 2.47 -19.96 -19.19
CA LEU A 14 1.84 -18.75 -18.68
C LEU A 14 2.70 -18.16 -17.56
N ALA A 15 3.00 -16.87 -17.76
CA ALA A 15 3.61 -15.93 -16.84
C ALA A 15 3.29 -16.17 -15.34
N ALA A 16 4.26 -16.70 -14.60
CA ALA A 16 4.31 -16.63 -13.15
C ALA A 16 5.32 -15.53 -12.77
N GLY A 17 4.90 -14.26 -12.73
CA GLY A 17 5.84 -13.16 -12.52
C GLY A 17 5.32 -11.91 -11.80
N VAL A 18 4.04 -11.83 -11.43
CA VAL A 18 3.46 -10.57 -10.90
C VAL A 18 2.80 -10.68 -9.53
N LEU A 19 2.85 -11.83 -8.84
CA LEU A 19 2.18 -12.02 -7.54
C LEU A 19 3.07 -11.93 -6.30
N SER A 20 4.34 -11.51 -6.40
CA SER A 20 5.26 -11.53 -5.24
C SER A 20 5.11 -10.34 -4.28
N CYS A 21 4.67 -9.16 -4.74
CA CYS A 21 4.67 -7.96 -3.90
C CYS A 21 3.51 -7.92 -2.89
N ALA A 22 2.34 -8.46 -3.26
CA ALA A 22 1.17 -8.48 -2.38
C ALA A 22 1.37 -9.40 -1.16
N HIS A 23 2.10 -10.51 -1.34
CA HIS A 23 2.35 -11.48 -0.28
C HIS A 23 3.37 -10.97 0.76
N ALA A 24 4.36 -10.19 0.33
CA ALA A 24 5.36 -9.63 1.23
C ALA A 24 4.75 -8.62 2.23
N GLY A 25 3.82 -7.77 1.76
CA GLY A 25 3.11 -6.81 2.61
C GLY A 25 2.24 -7.49 3.66
N GLU A 26 1.46 -8.49 3.27
CA GLU A 26 0.59 -9.24 4.18
C GLU A 26 1.37 -9.96 5.28
N SER A 27 2.50 -10.60 4.93
CA SER A 27 3.34 -11.28 5.92
C SER A 27 3.94 -10.35 6.97
N ALA A 28 4.25 -9.11 6.59
CA ALA A 28 4.82 -8.13 7.51
C ALA A 28 3.75 -7.51 8.42
N VAL A 29 2.54 -7.31 7.92
CA VAL A 29 1.37 -6.92 8.74
C VAL A 29 1.05 -7.99 9.78
N GLN A 30 1.07 -9.27 9.36
CA GLN A 30 0.89 -10.39 10.28
C GLN A 30 1.93 -10.39 11.40
N ALA A 31 3.21 -10.29 11.05
CA ALA A 31 4.30 -10.25 12.02
C ALA A 31 4.17 -9.06 13.00
N HIS A 32 3.82 -7.87 12.51
CA HIS A 32 3.59 -6.69 13.36
C HIS A 32 2.48 -6.92 14.38
N CYS A 33 1.33 -7.48 13.94
CA CYS A 33 0.21 -7.73 14.84
C CYS A 33 0.49 -8.84 15.85
N GLU A 34 1.21 -9.89 15.45
CA GLU A 34 1.66 -10.97 16.34
C GLU A 34 2.64 -10.50 17.41
N GLU A 35 3.58 -9.62 17.05
CA GLU A 35 4.53 -9.02 17.98
C GLU A 35 3.84 -8.13 19.02
N LYS A 36 2.85 -7.34 18.58
CA LYS A 36 2.21 -6.30 19.40
C LYS A 36 1.11 -6.85 20.32
N TRP A 37 0.42 -7.90 19.91
CA TRP A 37 -0.80 -8.37 20.60
C TRP A 37 -0.78 -9.87 20.88
N SER A 38 -0.89 -10.23 22.16
CA SER A 38 -0.85 -11.62 22.63
C SER A 38 -2.17 -12.38 22.49
N GLY A 39 -3.31 -11.68 22.38
CA GLY A 39 -4.64 -12.28 22.27
C GLY A 39 -5.17 -12.34 20.83
N ASP A 40 -5.85 -13.44 20.48
CA ASP A 40 -6.41 -13.66 19.14
C ASP A 40 -7.35 -12.54 18.69
N ALA A 41 -8.25 -12.08 19.56
CA ALA A 41 -9.19 -11.02 19.23
C ALA A 41 -8.48 -9.70 18.88
N MET A 42 -7.44 -9.35 19.64
CA MET A 42 -6.66 -8.13 19.39
C MET A 42 -5.79 -8.25 18.14
N ARG A 43 -5.25 -9.45 17.85
CA ARG A 43 -4.57 -9.71 16.58
C ARG A 43 -5.52 -9.57 15.40
N ALA A 44 -6.70 -10.17 15.46
CA ALA A 44 -7.69 -10.07 14.39
C ALA A 44 -8.07 -8.61 14.12
N TYR A 45 -8.35 -7.84 15.18
CA TYR A 45 -8.63 -6.41 15.08
C TYR A 45 -7.45 -5.63 14.48
N CYS A 46 -6.22 -5.90 14.94
CA CYS A 46 -5.02 -5.30 14.37
C CYS A 46 -4.88 -5.57 12.87
N LEU A 47 -5.09 -6.82 12.43
CA LEU A 47 -4.99 -7.19 11.01
C LEU A 47 -6.03 -6.47 10.16
N GLU A 48 -7.26 -6.36 10.66
CA GLU A 48 -8.34 -5.62 10.00
C GLU A 48 -7.96 -4.15 9.81
N GLU A 49 -7.61 -3.46 10.89
CA GLU A 49 -7.19 -2.05 10.85
C GLU A 49 -5.99 -1.81 9.94
N GLN A 50 -4.99 -2.71 9.96
CA GLN A 50 -3.81 -2.58 9.12
C GLN A 50 -4.13 -2.80 7.63
N ARG A 51 -5.04 -3.71 7.29
CA ARG A 51 -5.47 -3.93 5.90
C ARG A 51 -6.28 -2.75 5.38
N GLU A 52 -7.24 -2.26 6.15
CA GLU A 52 -8.01 -1.05 5.78
C GLU A 52 -7.09 0.16 5.58
N ALA A 53 -6.12 0.34 6.48
CA ALA A 53 -5.14 1.40 6.34
C ALA A 53 -4.23 1.21 5.12
N ALA A 54 -3.81 -0.02 4.82
CA ALA A 54 -3.00 -0.32 3.64
C ALA A 54 -3.75 0.01 2.33
N GLU A 55 -5.04 -0.33 2.26
CA GLU A 55 -5.92 0.03 1.14
C GLU A 55 -6.04 1.55 0.99
N ALA A 56 -6.22 2.28 2.10
CA ALA A 56 -6.25 3.74 2.07
C ALA A 56 -4.90 4.33 1.62
N VAL A 57 -3.77 3.83 2.13
CA VAL A 57 -2.41 4.26 1.76
C VAL A 57 -2.14 4.02 0.28
N ALA A 58 -2.70 2.98 -0.33
CA ALA A 58 -2.56 2.70 -1.76
C ALA A 58 -3.08 3.84 -2.65
N GLY A 59 -4.05 4.63 -2.17
CA GLY A 59 -4.55 5.83 -2.84
C GLY A 59 -3.60 7.04 -2.83
N TYR A 60 -2.53 6.99 -2.03
CA TYR A 60 -1.52 8.04 -1.95
C TYR A 60 -0.26 7.69 -2.73
N SER A 61 0.49 8.71 -3.14
CA SER A 61 1.76 8.55 -3.84
C SER A 61 2.70 9.74 -3.59
N GLY A 62 3.94 9.64 -4.06
CA GLY A 62 4.92 10.72 -4.01
C GLY A 62 5.68 10.83 -2.68
N PRO A 63 6.44 11.93 -2.49
CA PRO A 63 7.43 12.05 -1.42
C PRO A 63 6.84 11.93 0.00
N MET A 64 5.62 12.44 0.20
CA MET A 64 4.95 12.35 1.50
C MET A 64 4.65 10.91 1.90
N ARG A 65 4.15 10.10 0.95
CA ARG A 65 3.93 8.66 1.19
C ARG A 65 5.25 7.97 1.49
N SER A 66 6.28 8.19 0.67
CA SER A 66 7.60 7.58 0.87
C SER A 66 8.23 7.95 2.20
N LEU A 67 8.07 9.19 2.66
CA LEU A 67 8.53 9.65 3.97
C LEU A 67 7.82 8.87 5.09
N CYS A 68 6.49 8.84 5.09
CA CYS A 68 5.72 8.16 6.12
C CYS A 68 5.96 6.64 6.13
N GLU A 69 6.07 6.00 4.97
CA GLU A 69 6.44 4.58 4.85
C GLU A 69 7.87 4.32 5.36
N SER A 70 8.81 5.26 5.19
CA SER A 70 10.18 5.08 5.69
C SER A 70 10.27 5.11 7.23
N GLU A 71 9.39 5.89 7.87
CA GLU A 71 9.33 6.03 9.32
C GLU A 71 8.57 4.86 9.97
N TRP A 72 7.36 4.58 9.48
CA TRP A 72 6.42 3.65 10.11
C TRP A 72 6.41 2.26 9.50
N ARG A 73 7.08 2.07 8.36
CA ARG A 73 7.23 0.80 7.65
C ARG A 73 5.87 0.16 7.35
N THR A 74 5.57 -0.94 8.03
CA THR A 74 4.39 -1.80 7.80
C THR A 74 3.30 -1.57 8.83
N ASP A 75 3.45 -0.59 9.71
CA ASP A 75 2.34 -0.05 10.51
C ASP A 75 1.58 0.95 9.63
N PHE A 76 0.78 0.43 8.70
CA PHE A 76 0.00 1.21 7.72
C PHE A 76 -0.99 2.17 8.39
N HIS A 77 -1.52 1.82 9.56
CA HIS A 77 -2.33 2.74 10.35
C HIS A 77 -1.52 4.00 10.71
N MET A 78 -0.28 3.84 11.15
CA MET A 78 0.62 4.96 11.44
C MET A 78 1.11 5.69 10.18
N VAL A 79 1.35 4.97 9.07
CA VAL A 79 1.64 5.60 7.76
C VAL A 79 0.49 6.51 7.34
N LEU A 80 -0.75 6.03 7.40
CA LEU A 80 -1.94 6.78 7.03
C LEU A 80 -2.14 8.00 7.93
N PHE A 81 -1.93 7.84 9.24
CA PHE A 81 -1.96 8.95 10.19
C PHE A 81 -0.92 10.02 9.83
N CYS A 82 0.32 9.62 9.57
CA CYS A 82 1.40 10.52 9.16
C CYS A 82 1.03 11.30 7.90
N ILE A 83 0.53 10.63 6.85
CA ILE A 83 0.12 11.28 5.60
C ILE A 83 -0.96 12.35 5.87
N ARG A 84 -2.01 11.99 6.61
CA ARG A 84 -3.11 12.92 6.94
C ARG A 84 -2.61 14.13 7.72
N GLU A 85 -1.72 13.92 8.67
CA GLU A 85 -1.16 15.01 9.47
C GLU A 85 -0.27 15.93 8.61
N GLN A 86 0.57 15.37 7.74
CA GLN A 86 1.38 16.17 6.81
C GLN A 86 0.52 17.00 5.85
N GLN A 87 -0.60 16.44 5.35
CA GLN A 87 -1.56 17.19 4.53
C GLN A 87 -2.20 18.33 5.31
N ARG A 88 -2.60 18.10 6.56
CA ARG A 88 -3.20 19.13 7.43
C ARG A 88 -2.22 20.28 7.66
N LEU A 89 -0.95 19.96 7.94
CA LEU A 89 0.11 20.96 8.12
C LEU A 89 0.38 21.74 6.84
N ALA A 90 0.43 21.06 5.68
CA ALA A 90 0.62 21.73 4.39
C ALA A 90 -0.52 22.69 4.04
N GLN A 91 -1.78 22.31 4.32
CA GLN A 91 -2.94 23.17 4.12
C GLN A 91 -2.92 24.40 5.05
N ALA A 92 -2.50 24.21 6.30
CA ALA A 92 -2.36 25.31 7.26
C ALA A 92 -1.22 26.29 6.87
N ALA A 93 -0.18 25.80 6.21
CA ALA A 93 0.94 26.60 5.72
C ALA A 93 0.70 27.26 4.36
N ALA A 94 -0.38 26.89 3.66
CA ALA A 94 -0.69 27.45 2.35
C ALA A 94 -1.01 28.94 2.49
N PRO A 95 -0.35 29.84 1.71
CA PRO A 95 -0.65 31.26 1.77
C PRO A 95 -2.08 31.50 1.30
N VAL A 96 -2.85 32.24 2.11
CA VAL A 96 -4.13 32.83 1.69
C VAL A 96 -3.84 33.73 0.50
N GLN A 97 -4.28 33.33 -0.70
CA GLN A 97 -4.23 34.23 -1.84
C GLN A 97 -5.18 35.41 -1.57
N PRO A 98 -4.71 36.66 -1.56
CA PRO A 98 -5.61 37.80 -1.45
C PRO A 98 -6.47 37.84 -2.72
N ALA A 99 -7.77 37.66 -2.54
CA ALA A 99 -8.78 37.85 -3.57
C ALA A 99 -8.86 39.34 -3.93
N ASN A 100 -7.97 39.85 -4.77
CA ASN A 100 -8.08 41.18 -5.35
C ASN A 100 -7.40 41.18 -6.72
N ASN A 101 -8.17 40.87 -7.78
CA ASN A 101 -7.94 41.32 -9.16
C ASN A 101 -9.23 41.10 -9.97
N ALA A 102 -10.25 41.88 -9.66
CA ALA A 102 -11.28 42.32 -10.61
C ALA A 102 -11.40 43.83 -10.38
N ALA A 103 -10.52 44.60 -11.01
CA ALA A 103 -10.75 45.22 -12.31
C ALA A 103 -11.83 46.30 -12.23
N ASN A 104 -11.31 47.51 -12.01
CA ASN A 104 -11.70 48.80 -12.59
C ASN A 104 -12.68 48.74 -13.78
#